data_AF-A0A6M1RFD3-F1
#
_entry.id   AF-A0A6M1RFD3-F1
#
_cell.length_a   1.000
_cell.length_b   1.000
_cell.length_c   1.000
_cell.angle_alpha   90.00
_cell.angle_beta   90.00
_cell.angle_gamma   90.00
#
_symmetry.space_group_name_H-M   'P 1'
#
loop_
_entity.id
_entity.type
_entity.pdbx_description
1 polymer ?
#
loop_
_entity_poly.entity_id
_entity_poly.type
_entity_poly.pdbx_seq_one_letter_code
_entity_poly.pdbx_strand_id
1 'polypeptide(L)'
;MNRRVVINGKEISNPVAILALQAGALIVAALVIAFVFFVILPLVGLFIGSIFIAVITFLVVIAVAVIIGIFSSVISAYLSELFGGNRH
;
A
#
# COMPACT_ATOMS: atom_id res chain seq x y z
N MET A 1 9.13 9.57 43.34
CA MET A 1 9.35 10.67 42.37
C MET A 1 8.12 11.58 42.39
N ASN A 2 8.21 12.79 42.96
CA ASN A 2 7.15 13.78 42.84
C ASN A 2 7.17 14.31 41.40
N ARG A 3 6.20 13.91 40.56
CA ARG A 3 5.99 14.51 39.24
C ARG A 3 5.50 15.93 39.45
N ARG A 4 6.41 16.91 39.35
CA ARG A 4 6.06 18.32 39.26
C ARG A 4 5.57 18.59 37.85
N VAL A 5 4.33 19.05 37.70
CA VAL A 5 3.75 19.43 36.41
C VAL A 5 3.87 20.95 36.29
N VAL A 6 4.72 21.42 35.39
CA VAL A 6 4.96 22.85 35.15
C VAL A 6 4.45 23.21 33.76
N ILE A 7 3.57 24.21 33.67
CA ILE A 7 3.03 24.71 32.40
C ILE A 7 3.24 26.22 32.37
N ASN A 8 3.85 26.74 31.30
CA ASN A 8 4.20 28.17 31.16
C ASN A 8 4.94 28.75 32.39
N GLY A 9 5.89 27.99 32.96
CA GLY A 9 6.70 28.43 34.10
C GLY A 9 5.97 28.44 35.46
N LYS A 10 4.67 28.07 35.51
CA LYS A 10 3.93 27.89 36.76
C LYS A 10 3.78 26.41 37.10
N GLU A 11 4.12 26.07 38.34
CA GLU A 11 3.88 24.72 38.88
C GLU A 11 2.39 24.55 39.20
N ILE A 12 1.77 23.57 38.55
CA ILE A 12 0.39 23.19 38.84
C ILE A 12 0.43 22.17 39.97
N SER A 13 0.05 22.60 41.16
CA SER A 13 -0.04 21.77 42.36
C SER A 13 -1.44 21.17 42.60
N ASN A 14 -2.45 21.63 41.86
CA ASN A 14 -3.81 21.14 42.01
C ASN A 14 -3.96 19.72 41.41
N PRO A 15 -4.31 18.70 42.21
CA PRO A 15 -4.40 17.31 41.74
C PRO A 15 -5.46 17.10 40.65
N VAL A 16 -6.58 17.84 40.70
CA VAL A 16 -7.64 17.74 39.69
C VAL A 16 -7.15 18.25 38.33
N ALA A 17 -6.40 19.35 38.34
CA ALA A 17 -5.83 19.91 37.12
C ALA A 17 -4.79 18.98 36.48
N ILE A 18 -3.96 18.31 37.31
CA ILE A 18 -3.00 17.31 36.84
C ILE A 18 -3.72 16.12 36.17
N LEU A 19 -4.79 15.62 36.79
CA LEU A 19 -5.59 14.52 36.23
C LEU A 19 -6.28 14.93 34.92
N ALA A 20 -6.87 16.13 34.87
CA ALA A 20 -7.47 16.66 33.65
C ALA A 20 -6.44 16.79 32.52
N LEU A 21 -5.20 17.19 32.83
CA LEU A 21 -4.12 17.27 31.86
C LEU A 21 -3.75 15.90 31.29
N GLN A 22 -3.65 14.89 32.16
CA GLN A 22 -3.33 13.52 31.76
C GLN A 22 -4.46 12.93 30.91
N ALA A 23 -5.71 13.12 31.32
CA ALA A 23 -6.87 12.68 30.55
C ALA A 23 -6.93 13.37 29.18
N GLY A 24 -6.69 14.68 29.12
CA GLY A 24 -6.61 15.43 27.87
C GLY A 24 -5.51 14.92 26.95
N ALA A 25 -4.31 14.67 27.48
CA ALA A 25 -3.20 14.09 26.72
C ALA A 25 -3.54 12.70 26.18
N LEU A 26 -4.21 11.87 27.00
CA LEU A 26 -4.65 10.53 26.59
C LEU A 26 -5.68 10.59 25.46
N ILE A 27 -6.65 11.50 25.55
CA ILE A 27 -7.67 11.70 24.51
C ILE A 27 -7.01 12.14 23.21
N VAL A 28 -6.10 13.12 23.25
CA VAL A 28 -5.37 13.58 22.06
C VAL A 28 -4.56 12.44 21.44
N ALA A 29 -3.84 11.66 22.26
CA ALA A 29 -3.11 10.49 21.77
C ALA A 29 -4.04 9.46 21.11
N ALA A 30 -5.18 9.15 21.74
CA ALA A 30 -6.17 8.24 21.19
C ALA A 30 -6.75 8.73 19.86
N LEU A 31 -7.02 10.03 19.73
CA LEU A 31 -7.49 10.64 18.48
C LEU A 31 -6.44 10.55 17.36
N VAL A 32 -5.17 10.81 17.66
CA VAL A 32 -4.07 10.67 16.70
C VAL A 32 -3.96 9.22 16.22
N ILE A 33 -3.99 8.26 17.16
CA ILE A 33 -3.95 6.83 16.83
C ILE A 33 -5.15 6.46 15.96
N ALA A 34 -6.37 6.87 16.34
CA ALA A 34 -7.56 6.61 15.54
C ALA A 34 -7.43 7.18 14.12
N PHE A 35 -6.93 8.40 13.96
CA PHE A 35 -6.68 9.00 12.65
C PHE A 35 -5.69 8.17 11.81
N VAL A 36 -4.59 7.72 12.41
CA VAL A 36 -3.60 6.87 11.72
C VAL A 36 -4.24 5.55 11.26
N PHE A 37 -4.99 4.87 12.12
CA PHE A 37 -5.56 3.56 11.81
C PHE A 37 -6.74 3.62 10.83
N PHE A 38 -7.59 4.63 10.93
CA PHE A 38 -8.81 4.72 10.10
C PHE A 38 -8.64 5.57 8.84
N VAL A 39 -7.62 6.42 8.77
CA VAL A 39 -7.40 7.30 7.60
C VAL A 39 -6.10 6.94 6.90
N ILE A 40 -4.97 7.00 7.60
CA ILE A 40 -3.66 6.82 6.95
C ILE A 40 -3.44 5.37 6.49
N LEU A 41 -3.69 4.39 7.36
CA LEU A 41 -3.44 2.99 7.05
C LEU A 41 -4.25 2.50 5.83
N PRO A 42 -5.56 2.78 5.72
CA PRO A 42 -6.34 2.38 4.55
C PRO A 42 -5.85 3.03 3.26
N LEU A 43 -5.49 4.32 3.29
CA LEU A 43 -4.94 5.01 2.11
C LEU A 43 -3.63 4.38 1.64
N VAL A 44 -2.73 4.02 2.56
CA VAL A 44 -1.49 3.31 2.25
C VAL A 44 -1.80 1.91 1.70
N GLY A 45 -2.74 1.19 2.30
CA GLY A 45 -3.18 -0.12 1.84
C GLY A 45 -3.74 -0.08 0.41
N LEU A 46 -4.55 0.92 0.07
CA LEU A 46 -5.07 1.13 -1.29
C LEU A 46 -3.95 1.45 -2.30
N PHE A 47 -2.98 2.27 -1.91
CA PHE A 47 -1.84 2.58 -2.77
C PHE A 47 -0.96 1.36 -3.03
N ILE A 48 -0.58 0.62 -2.00
CA ILE A 48 0.25 -0.58 -2.14
C ILE A 48 -0.50 -1.67 -2.90
N GLY A 49 -1.79 -1.86 -2.58
CA GLY A 49 -2.65 -2.83 -3.25
C GLY A 49 -2.79 -2.54 -4.75
N SER A 50 -2.99 -1.27 -5.13
CA SER A 50 -3.10 -0.88 -6.54
C SER A 50 -1.78 -1.05 -7.31
N ILE A 51 -0.63 -0.74 -6.70
CA ILE A 51 0.68 -1.01 -7.29
C ILE A 51 0.88 -2.51 -7.50
N PHE A 52 0.55 -3.34 -6.51
CA PHE A 52 0.69 -4.79 -6.61
C PHE A 52 -0.18 -5.38 -7.72
N ILE A 53 -1.44 -4.94 -7.82
CA ILE A 53 -2.34 -5.33 -8.90
C ILE A 53 -1.77 -4.91 -10.26
N ALA A 54 -1.30 -3.68 -10.40
CA ALA A 54 -0.72 -3.19 -11.65
C ALA A 54 0.49 -4.02 -12.10
N VAL A 55 1.39 -4.36 -11.17
CA VAL A 55 2.56 -5.20 -11.44
C VAL A 55 2.14 -6.60 -11.90
N ILE A 56 1.19 -7.25 -11.20
CA ILE A 56 0.69 -8.57 -11.60
C ILE A 56 0.05 -8.52 -12.98
N THR A 57 -0.82 -7.54 -13.23
CA THR A 57 -1.48 -7.38 -14.54
C THR A 57 -0.44 -7.21 -15.64
N PHE A 58 0.59 -6.38 -15.43
CA PHE A 58 1.67 -6.19 -16.39
C PHE A 58 2.40 -7.51 -16.70
N LEU A 59 2.77 -8.28 -15.67
CA LEU A 59 3.44 -9.57 -15.86
C LEU A 59 2.55 -10.58 -16.59
N VAL A 60 1.26 -10.65 -16.26
CA VAL A 60 0.29 -11.53 -16.92
C VAL A 60 0.14 -11.16 -18.40
N VAL A 61 0.02 -9.87 -18.72
CA VAL A 61 -0.08 -9.40 -20.10
C VAL A 61 1.16 -9.77 -20.91
N ILE A 62 2.36 -9.59 -20.35
CA ILE A 62 3.60 -10.02 -21.01
C ILE A 62 3.60 -11.52 -21.25
N ALA A 63 3.26 -12.32 -20.24
CA ALA A 63 3.24 -13.77 -20.37
C ALA A 63 2.28 -14.23 -21.48
N VAL A 64 1.08 -13.67 -21.53
CA VAL A 64 0.10 -13.95 -22.58
C VAL A 64 0.63 -13.52 -23.96
N ALA A 65 1.23 -12.34 -24.08
CA ALA A 65 1.80 -11.87 -25.33
C ALA A 65 2.93 -12.78 -25.85
N VAL A 66 3.79 -13.26 -24.95
CA VAL A 66 4.86 -14.22 -25.29
C VAL A 66 4.27 -15.54 -25.77
N ILE A 67 3.26 -16.07 -25.06
CA ILE A 67 2.58 -17.31 -25.47
C ILE A 67 1.98 -17.15 -26.87
N ILE A 68 1.22 -16.07 -27.11
CA ILE A 68 0.63 -15.78 -28.42
C ILE A 68 1.74 -15.68 -29.49
N GLY A 69 2.83 -14.97 -29.21
CA GLY A 69 3.94 -14.84 -30.13
C GLY A 69 4.58 -16.18 -30.51
N ILE A 70 4.80 -17.07 -29.53
CA ILE A 70 5.30 -18.42 -29.77
C ILE A 70 4.31 -19.22 -30.63
N PHE A 71 3.03 -19.23 -30.28
CA PHE A 71 2.00 -19.92 -31.05
C PHE A 71 1.89 -19.40 -32.49
N SER A 72 1.89 -18.08 -32.68
CA SER A 72 1.88 -17.46 -34.01
C SER A 72 3.11 -17.83 -34.83
N SER A 73 4.29 -17.87 -34.21
CA SER A 73 5.53 -18.31 -34.87
C SER A 73 5.45 -19.77 -35.32
N VAL A 74 4.95 -20.66 -34.46
CA VAL A 74 4.82 -22.09 -34.77
C VAL A 74 3.81 -22.32 -35.91
N ILE A 75 2.65 -21.66 -35.84
CA ILE A 75 1.64 -21.73 -36.90
C ILE A 75 2.21 -21.19 -38.22
N SER A 76 2.92 -20.06 -38.19
CA SER A 76 3.53 -19.48 -39.39
C SER A 76 4.57 -20.43 -40.01
N ALA A 77 5.39 -21.08 -39.18
CA ALA A 77 6.37 -22.06 -39.66
C ALA A 77 5.66 -23.25 -40.34
N TYR A 78 4.66 -23.83 -39.69
CA TYR A 78 3.89 -24.95 -40.22
C TYR A 78 3.16 -24.59 -41.54
N LEU A 79 2.53 -23.42 -41.62
CA LEU A 79 1.89 -22.95 -42.86
C LEU A 79 2.92 -22.71 -43.97
N SER A 80 4.12 -22.20 -43.65
CA SER A 80 5.17 -22.00 -44.64
C SER A 80 5.67 -23.31 -45.24
N GLU A 81 5.76 -24.38 -44.46
CA GLU A 81 6.09 -25.72 -44.95
C GLU A 81 4.98 -26.29 -45.85
N LEU A 82 3.71 -26.15 -45.44
CA LEU A 82 2.55 -26.64 -46.20
C LEU A 82 2.31 -25.91 -47.52
N PHE A 83 2.53 -24.59 -47.57
CA PHE A 83 2.17 -23.76 -48.74
C PHE A 83 3.39 -23.24 -49.53
N GLY A 84 4.60 -23.33 -48.96
CA GLY A 84 5.86 -22.85 -49.56
C GLY A 84 6.87 -23.95 -49.92
N GLY A 85 6.70 -25.18 -49.42
CA GLY A 85 7.65 -26.29 -49.56
C GLY A 85 7.74 -26.97 -50.94
N ASN A 86 6.94 -26.58 -51.93
CA ASN A 86 6.97 -27.12 -53.30
C ASN A 86 7.26 -26.04 -54.35
N ARG A 87 8.31 -25.25 -54.14
CA ARG A 87 8.92 -24.42 -55.19
C ARG A 87 10.38 -24.80 -55.38
N HIS A 88 10.60 -26.05 -55.78
CA HIS A 88 11.76 -26.46 -56.57
C HIS A 88 11.26 -26.87 -57.95
#